data_AF-A0A3B1AZG7-F1
#
_entry.id   AF-A0A3B1AZG7-F1
#
_cell.length_a   1.000
_cell.length_b   1.000
_cell.length_c   1.000
_cell.angle_alpha   90.00
_cell.angle_beta   90.00
_cell.angle_gamma   90.00
#
_symmetry.space_group_name_H-M   'P 1'
#
loop_
_entity.id
_entity.type
_entity.pdbx_description
1 polymer ?
#
loop_
_entity_poly.entity_id
_entity_poly.type
_entity_poly.pdbx_seq_one_letter_code
_entity_poly.pdbx_strand_id
1 'polypeptide(L)' 'MIQKMRDNPRDWRLASLEAIAKRLDIQVRKSGGSHAVFMHEDSNIVVTIPSTRPIKSIYICQFLALIDDIGA' A
#
# COMPACT_ATOMS: atom_id res chain seq x y z
N MET A 1 -4.38 9.76 8.37
CA MET A 1 -4.28 8.28 8.32
C MET A 1 -2.88 7.85 7.92
N ILE A 2 -2.32 8.43 6.85
CA ILE A 2 -0.94 8.19 6.40
C ILE A 2 0.08 8.49 7.51
N GLN A 3 -0.03 9.62 8.23
CA GLN A 3 0.87 9.92 9.35
C GLN A 3 0.92 8.80 10.41
N LYS A 4 -0.24 8.24 10.80
CA LYS A 4 -0.29 7.11 11.75
C LYS A 4 0.45 5.87 11.22
N MET A 5 0.46 5.66 9.90
CA MET A 5 1.16 4.56 9.24
C MET A 5 2.67 4.79 9.21
N ARG A 6 3.11 6.05 9.06
CA ARG A 6 4.50 6.47 9.19
C ARG A 6 5.01 6.26 10.63
N ASP A 7 4.19 6.66 11.61
CA ASP A 7 4.56 6.54 13.03
C ASP A 7 4.60 5.08 13.52
N ASN A 8 3.71 4.23 13.01
CA ASN A 8 3.68 2.80 13.32
C ASN A 8 3.31 1.96 12.09
N PRO A 9 4.29 1.36 11.38
CA PRO A 9 4.04 0.57 10.16
C PRO A 9 3.59 -0.88 10.46
N ARG A 10 3.11 -1.19 11.66
CA ARG A 10 2.66 -2.54 12.05
C ARG A 10 1.13 -2.63 12.12
N ASP A 11 0.62 -3.86 12.02
CA ASP A 11 -0.81 -4.21 12.22
C ASP A 11 -1.82 -3.55 11.27
N TRP A 12 -1.36 -3.11 10.10
CA TRP A 12 -2.23 -2.58 9.06
C TRP A 12 -2.99 -3.68 8.33
N ARG A 13 -4.22 -3.36 7.93
CA ARG A 13 -5.10 -4.24 7.16
C ARG A 13 -5.05 -3.86 5.70
N LEU A 14 -5.18 -4.85 4.81
CA LEU A 14 -5.27 -4.60 3.37
C LEU A 14 -6.39 -3.62 3.00
N ALA A 15 -7.54 -3.70 3.67
CA ALA A 15 -8.64 -2.75 3.49
C ALA A 15 -8.24 -1.29 3.82
N SER A 16 -7.34 -1.06 4.78
CA SER A 16 -6.83 0.27 5.09
C SER A 16 -5.90 0.80 4.00
N LEU A 17 -5.07 -0.08 3.43
CA LEU A 17 -4.20 0.23 2.29
C LEU A 17 -5.04 0.59 1.06
N GLU A 18 -6.09 -0.19 0.77
CA GLU A 18 -7.03 0.06 -0.33
C GLU A 18 -7.80 1.38 -0.17
N ALA A 19 -8.21 1.71 1.06
CA ALA A 19 -8.90 2.97 1.33
C ALA A 19 -7.99 4.19 1.10
N ILE A 20 -6.69 4.07 1.40
CA ILE A 20 -5.70 5.12 1.09
C ILE A 20 -5.43 5.15 -0.42
N ALA A 21 -5.22 3.99 -1.04
CA ALA A 21 -4.98 3.87 -2.47
C ALA A 21 -6.09 4.54 -3.29
N LYS A 22 -7.35 4.25 -2.97
CA LYS A 22 -8.51 4.89 -3.61
C LYS A 22 -8.52 6.42 -3.48
N ARG A 23 -8.01 6.97 -2.38
CA ARG A 23 -7.98 8.42 -2.15
C ARG A 23 -6.86 9.12 -2.90
N LEU A 24 -5.80 8.39 -3.23
CA LEU A 24 -4.61 8.89 -3.92
C LEU A 24 -4.55 8.42 -5.38
N ASP A 25 -5.66 7.94 -5.92
CA ASP A 25 -5.77 7.36 -7.27
C ASP A 25 -4.75 6.26 -7.60
N ILE A 26 -4.25 5.56 -6.56
CA ILE A 26 -3.36 4.41 -6.72
C ILE A 26 -4.22 3.23 -7.20
N GLN A 27 -3.86 2.70 -8.36
CA GLN A 27 -4.49 1.53 -8.94
C GLN A 27 -4.17 0.29 -8.12
N VAL A 28 -5.22 -0.49 -7.80
CA VAL A 28 -5.10 -1.74 -7.04
C VAL A 28 -5.55 -2.91 -7.89
N ARG A 29 -4.63 -3.81 -8.22
CA ARG A 29 -4.92 -5.05 -8.94
C ARG A 29 -4.91 -6.23 -7.98
N LYS A 30 -6.01 -6.99 -7.99
CA LYS A 30 -6.14 -8.28 -7.27
C LYS A 30 -6.50 -9.37 -8.26
N SER A 31 -5.51 -10.11 -8.75
CA SER A 31 -5.71 -11.20 -9.71
C SER A 31 -6.07 -12.50 -8.99
N GLY A 32 -7.23 -12.55 -8.29
CA GLY A 32 -7.79 -13.75 -7.66
C GLY A 32 -6.91 -14.48 -6.62
N GLY A 33 -5.68 -14.02 -6.40
CA GLY A 33 -4.68 -14.66 -5.56
C GLY A 33 -4.48 -13.97 -4.21
N SER A 34 -3.48 -14.44 -3.48
CA SER A 34 -3.13 -13.99 -2.13
C SER A 34 -2.36 -12.65 -2.09
N HIS A 35 -2.31 -11.89 -3.18
CA HIS A 35 -1.56 -10.64 -3.26
C HIS A 35 -2.39 -9.53 -3.91
N ALA A 36 -2.16 -8.31 -3.44
CA ALA A 36 -2.63 -7.08 -4.07
C ALA A 36 -1.44 -6.30 -4.59
N VAL A 37 -1.54 -5.81 -5.82
CA VAL A 37 -0.52 -4.99 -6.47
C VAL A 37 -1.01 -3.54 -6.49
N PHE A 38 -0.18 -2.62 -6.00
CA PHE A 38 -0.41 -1.18 -5.95
C PHE A 38 0.56 -0.49 -6.92
N MET A 39 0.03 0.39 -7.76
CA MET A 39 0.80 1.18 -8.74
C MET A 39 0.09 2.50 -9.03
N HIS A 40 0.84 3.52 -9.41
CA HIS A 40 0.32 4.83 -9.80
C HIS A 40 0.95 5.25 -11.12
N GLU A 41 0.25 6.03 -11.96
CA GLU A 41 0.77 6.43 -13.27
C GLU A 41 2.00 7.35 -13.17
N ASP A 42 2.04 8.20 -12.15
CA ASP A 42 3.17 9.09 -11.88
C ASP A 42 4.36 8.43 -11.14
N SER A 43 4.28 7.13 -10.83
CA SER A 43 5.33 6.42 -10.09
C SER A 43 5.80 5.16 -10.82
N ASN A 44 7.12 4.95 -10.85
CA ASN A 44 7.71 3.69 -11.32
C ASN A 44 7.73 2.61 -10.23
N ILE A 45 7.29 2.93 -9.01
CA ILE A 45 7.26 1.98 -7.90
C ILE A 45 6.00 1.12 -8.01
N VAL A 46 6.20 -0.19 -8.04
CA VAL A 46 5.12 -1.18 -7.97
C VAL A 46 5.26 -1.97 -6.69
N VAL A 47 4.24 -1.92 -5.83
CA VAL A 47 4.25 -2.59 -4.52
C VAL A 47 3.32 -3.78 -4.55
N THR A 48 3.85 -4.96 -4.24
CA THR A 48 3.05 -6.20 -4.14
C THR A 48 2.95 -6.62 -2.68
N ILE A 49 1.74 -6.61 -2.12
CA ILE A 49 1.47 -6.88 -0.71
C ILE A 49 0.65 -8.16 -0.58
N PRO A 50 1.07 -9.14 0.24
CA PRO A 50 0.25 -10.31 0.53
C PRO A 50 -1.02 -9.90 1.30
N SER A 51 -2.16 -10.50 0.94
CA SER A 51 -3.44 -10.31 1.61
C SER A 51 -3.58 -11.14 2.89
N THR A 52 -2.63 -12.05 3.14
CA THR A 52 -2.55 -12.85 4.37
C THR A 52 -2.10 -11.98 5.55
N ARG A 53 -2.61 -12.33 6.74
CA ARG A 53 -2.31 -11.60 7.97
C ARG A 53 -1.34 -12.40 8.84
N PRO A 54 -0.47 -11.72 9.62
CA PRO A 54 -0.25 -10.26 9.64
C PRO A 54 0.54 -9.76 8.41
N ILE A 55 0.22 -8.57 7.91
CA ILE A 55 1.03 -7.90 6.88
C ILE A 55 2.33 -7.44 7.54
N LYS A 56 3.46 -7.91 7.03
CA LYS A 56 4.78 -7.53 7.55
C LYS A 56 5.00 -6.03 7.34
N SER A 57 5.60 -5.37 8.32
CA SER A 57 5.86 -3.91 8.29
C SER A 57 6.68 -3.47 7.07
N ILE A 58 7.54 -4.34 6.54
CA ILE A 58 8.30 -4.04 5.31
C ILE A 58 7.39 -3.69 4.12
N TYR A 59 6.25 -4.37 3.97
CA TYR A 59 5.30 -4.07 2.90
C TYR A 59 4.58 -2.74 3.12
N ILE A 60 4.39 -2.36 4.38
CA ILE A 60 3.83 -1.05 4.74
C ILE A 60 4.83 0.06 4.42
N CYS A 61 6.12 -0.15 4.72
CA CYS A 61 7.16 0.79 4.34
C CYS A 61 7.29 0.93 2.81
N GLN A 62 7.18 -0.16 2.05
CA GLN A 62 7.18 -0.11 0.59
C GLN A 62 5.96 0.66 0.04
N PHE A 63 4.79 0.47 0.64
CA PHE A 63 3.60 1.24 0.27
C PHE A 63 3.76 2.73 0.60
N LEU A 64 4.36 3.08 1.74
CA LEU A 64 4.69 4.46 2.06
C LEU A 64 5.69 5.06 1.07
N ALA A 65 6.68 4.29 0.62
CA ALA A 65 7.62 4.75 -0.41
C ALA A 65 6.92 5.08 -1.74
N LEU A 66 5.92 4.28 -2.14
CA LEU A 66 5.05 4.61 -3.29
C LEU A 66 4.28 5.92 -3.06
N ILE A 67 3.71 6.12 -1.87
CA ILE A 67 2.99 7.36 -1.51
C ILE A 67 3.94 8.57 -1.56
N ASP A 68 5.15 8.41 -1.04
CA ASP A 68 6.17 9.46 -1.03
C ASP A 68 6.60 9.84 -2.45
N ASP A 69 6.75 8.85 -3.34
CA ASP A 69 7.15 9.05 -4.74
C ASP A 69 6.11 9.84 -5.55
N ILE A 70 4.81 9.68 -5.26
CA ILE A 70 3.73 10.46 -5.87
C ILE A 70 3.47 11.81 -5.17
N GLY A 71 4.25 12.15 -4.13
CA GLY A 71 4.21 13.44 -3.43
C GLY A 71 3.08 13.62 -2.40
N ALA A 72 2.63 12.55 -1.74
CA ALA A 72 1.46 12.54 -0.85
C ALA A 72 1.72 12.31 0.67
#